data_AF-A0A9X1BAZ9-F1
#
_entry.id   AF-A0A9X1BAZ9-F1
#
_cell.length_a   1.000
_cell.length_b   1.000
_cell.length_c   1.000
_cell.angle_alpha   90.00
_cell.angle_beta   90.00
_cell.angle_gamma   90.00
#
_symmetry.space_group_name_H-M   'P 1'
#
loop_
_entity.id
_entity.type
_entity.pdbx_description
1 polymer ?
#
loop_
_entity_poly.entity_id
_entity_poly.type
_entity_poly.pdbx_seq_one_letter_code
_entity_poly.pdbx_strand_id
1 'polypeptide(L)'
;MKTMNDSLKRGLDVLLAGLGLLVGAPLMALIALLIRLDSPGRVIFSQPRMGLHGQVFLMHKFRKFPDDWGNQGSGVTVAADVRMTRIGRILERTKLDELPQLWNILRGDMSFVGPRPETLRFKDLFVGPFARVHDYLPGIFGPNQVAFRNESHLYPADQDPETFYREKLFPQKARNDLAYFSQATVASDLLWILRGLWYSVIGVVDWVRWFHRAGKVLIADLLIIQVAWFGANLLRFEGLPRGHFWDLYLTGTWLIPLVLIPVLLLGGNYRGLVRHFAAADAIRLAVSVLFGWTLVQLTMLVIAERNVSLMVGVLAVGLTLALMGAMRIARRERIRRLNARRQTTEITELHGGDPRAVILVYGAGHRGVAVSCLLDHGFPNARVIGFLDDNDRELVGRTIAGYPVLGSERDLNTIHAVHHLHQIWLTFEPDRFKHRRLSDWCEAQGVTLCVLPWSAPFLELSTRPRIVIHSSKNYGSGADTLPPDQPAQATE
;
A
#
# COMPACT_ATOMS: atom_id res chain seq x y z
N MET A 1 -0.67 51.28 1.73
CA MET A 1 -1.51 50.13 1.34
C MET A 1 -1.07 48.78 1.90
N LYS A 2 0.23 48.50 2.16
CA LYS A 2 0.68 47.25 2.83
C LYS A 2 0.05 47.02 4.21
N THR A 3 0.13 48.02 5.10
CA THR A 3 -0.30 47.92 6.51
C THR A 3 -1.77 47.55 6.74
N MET A 4 -2.70 48.07 5.92
CA MET A 4 -4.14 47.76 6.07
C MET A 4 -4.49 46.35 5.62
N ASN A 5 -3.82 45.85 4.57
CA ASN A 5 -3.94 44.46 4.12
C ASN A 5 -3.30 43.48 5.13
N ASP A 6 -2.20 43.86 5.76
CA ASP A 6 -1.50 43.03 6.74
C ASP A 6 -2.32 42.84 8.02
N SER A 7 -2.95 43.91 8.53
CA SER A 7 -3.86 43.82 9.69
C SER A 7 -5.11 42.98 9.39
N LEU A 8 -5.71 43.15 8.20
CA LEU A 8 -6.85 42.35 7.77
C LEU A 8 -6.48 40.86 7.64
N LYS A 9 -5.34 40.57 7.00
CA LYS A 9 -4.80 39.22 6.89
C LYS A 9 -4.57 38.62 8.27
N ARG A 10 -3.97 39.38 9.18
CA ARG A 10 -3.72 38.92 10.56
C ARG A 10 -5.01 38.60 11.31
N GLY A 11 -6.04 39.44 11.18
CA GLY A 11 -7.35 39.19 11.77
C GLY A 11 -7.99 37.91 11.24
N LEU A 12 -7.92 37.70 9.92
CA LEU A 12 -8.40 36.47 9.27
C LEU A 12 -7.62 35.23 9.74
N ASP A 13 -6.29 35.32 9.84
CA ASP A 13 -5.44 34.23 10.32
C ASP A 13 -5.83 33.81 11.75
N VAL A 14 -6.03 34.77 12.66
CA VAL A 14 -6.41 34.49 14.05
C VAL A 14 -7.80 33.86 14.11
N LEU A 15 -8.76 34.39 13.35
CA LEU A 15 -10.14 33.88 13.31
C LEU A 15 -10.19 32.44 12.77
N LEU A 16 -9.54 32.18 11.63
CA LEU A 16 -9.51 30.85 11.03
C LEU A 16 -8.73 29.84 11.88
N ALA A 17 -7.65 30.25 12.53
CA ALA A 17 -6.88 29.36 13.40
C ALA A 17 -7.64 29.04 14.68
N GLY A 18 -8.34 30.02 15.27
CA GLY A 18 -9.21 29.81 16.41
C GLY A 18 -10.35 28.85 16.10
N LEU A 19 -11.05 29.05 14.98
CA LEU A 19 -12.10 28.14 14.53
C LEU A 19 -11.53 26.74 14.21
N GLY A 20 -10.38 26.68 13.53
CA GLY A 20 -9.71 25.43 13.19
C GLY A 20 -9.29 24.63 14.43
N LEU A 21 -8.82 25.30 15.48
CA LEU A 21 -8.50 24.64 16.76
C LEU A 21 -9.76 24.19 17.50
N LEU A 22 -10.82 25.00 17.52
CA LEU A 22 -12.08 24.64 18.17
C LEU A 22 -12.72 23.41 17.51
N VAL A 23 -12.86 23.43 16.18
CA VAL A 23 -13.43 22.31 15.41
C VAL A 23 -12.49 21.12 15.37
N GLY A 24 -11.18 21.36 15.29
CA GLY A 24 -10.15 20.33 15.23
C GLY A 24 -9.82 19.67 16.56
N ALA A 25 -10.19 20.26 17.70
CA ALA A 25 -9.82 19.78 19.04
C ALA A 25 -10.19 18.31 19.30
N PRO A 26 -11.40 17.80 18.98
CA PRO A 26 -11.73 16.40 19.18
C PRO A 26 -10.83 15.46 18.38
N LEU A 27 -10.53 15.82 17.13
CA LEU A 27 -9.64 15.05 16.26
C LEU A 27 -8.19 15.10 16.77
N MET A 28 -7.72 16.26 17.20
CA MET A 28 -6.38 16.44 17.78
C MET A 28 -6.21 15.64 19.07
N ALA A 29 -7.24 15.57 19.91
CA ALA A 29 -7.23 14.75 21.12
C ALA A 29 -7.17 13.25 20.79
N LEU A 30 -7.94 12.80 19.79
CA LEU A 30 -7.86 11.42 19.30
C LEU A 30 -6.48 11.09 18.74
N ILE A 31 -5.90 11.97 17.92
CA ILE A 31 -4.54 11.81 17.39
C ILE A 31 -3.52 11.75 18.53
N ALA A 32 -3.64 12.63 19.54
CA ALA A 32 -2.77 12.64 20.71
C ALA A 32 -2.80 11.32 21.48
N LEU A 33 -4.00 10.75 21.66
CA LEU A 33 -4.19 9.44 22.28
C LEU A 33 -3.54 8.33 21.43
N LEU A 34 -3.78 8.31 20.12
CA LEU A 34 -3.21 7.31 19.23
C LEU A 34 -1.67 7.35 19.22
N ILE A 35 -1.06 8.53 19.26
CA ILE A 35 0.40 8.69 19.35
C ILE A 35 0.93 8.11 20.66
N ARG A 36 0.25 8.40 21.78
CA ARG A 36 0.59 7.87 23.12
C ARG A 36 0.49 6.35 23.20
N LEU A 37 -0.48 5.76 22.51
CA LEU A 37 -0.67 4.31 22.45
C LEU A 37 0.33 3.62 21.51
N ASP A 38 0.81 4.30 20.47
CA ASP A 38 1.74 3.73 19.49
C ASP A 38 3.20 3.73 19.96
N SER A 39 3.63 4.73 20.72
CA SER A 39 5.00 4.82 21.25
C SER A 39 5.09 5.67 22.53
N PRO A 40 5.98 5.34 23.48
CA PRO A 40 6.19 6.15 24.68
C PRO A 40 6.72 7.54 24.34
N GLY A 41 6.45 8.54 25.21
CA GLY A 41 7.02 9.89 25.11
C GLY A 41 6.03 11.02 24.79
N ARG A 42 6.56 12.14 24.26
CA ARG A 42 5.79 13.38 24.02
C ARG A 42 4.90 13.28 22.78
N VAL A 43 3.71 13.87 22.84
CA VAL A 43 2.76 13.92 21.70
C VAL A 43 3.18 14.97 20.68
N ILE A 44 3.59 16.15 21.16
CA ILE A 44 3.99 17.29 20.34
C ILE A 44 5.50 17.27 20.18
N PHE A 45 5.95 17.32 18.93
CA PHE A 45 7.32 17.57 18.54
C PHE A 45 7.47 19.06 18.18
N SER A 46 8.49 19.71 18.75
CA SER A 46 8.76 21.13 18.52
C SER A 46 10.16 21.29 17.94
N GLN A 47 10.28 22.00 16.81
CA GLN A 47 11.56 22.22 16.14
C GLN A 47 11.80 23.71 15.90
N PRO A 48 13.02 24.24 16.16
CA PRO A 48 13.35 25.60 15.80
C PRO A 48 13.40 25.77 14.28
N ARG A 49 12.76 26.82 13.77
CA ARG A 49 12.70 27.16 12.35
C ARG A 49 12.96 28.64 12.12
N MET A 50 13.39 28.97 10.90
CA MET A 50 13.53 30.37 10.47
C MET A 50 12.14 30.98 10.21
N GLY A 51 11.91 32.16 10.79
CA GLY A 51 10.68 32.93 10.69
C GLY A 51 10.88 34.31 10.07
N LEU A 52 9.94 35.22 10.35
CA LEU A 52 9.96 36.59 9.86
C LEU A 52 11.25 37.31 10.26
N HIS A 53 11.86 38.01 9.31
CA HIS A 53 13.16 38.69 9.44
C HIS A 53 14.29 37.78 9.96
N GLY A 54 14.17 36.47 9.72
CA GLY A 54 15.14 35.48 10.16
C GLY A 54 15.11 35.18 11.65
N GLN A 55 14.08 35.64 12.38
CA GLN A 55 13.88 35.32 13.79
C GLN A 55 13.53 33.84 13.94
N VAL A 56 14.11 33.19 14.94
CA VAL A 56 13.87 31.76 15.19
C VAL A 56 12.62 31.59 16.05
N PHE A 57 11.73 30.68 15.63
CA PHE A 57 10.55 30.30 16.41
C PHE A 57 10.43 28.78 16.53
N LEU A 58 9.65 28.32 17.51
CA LEU A 58 9.37 26.90 17.72
C LEU A 58 8.13 26.50 16.93
N MET A 59 8.32 25.71 15.88
CA MET A 59 7.22 25.15 15.09
C MET A 59 6.72 23.85 15.74
N HIS A 60 5.43 23.77 16.02
CA HIS A 60 4.80 22.61 16.66
C HIS A 60 4.19 21.65 15.62
N LYS A 61 4.45 20.35 15.78
CA LYS A 61 3.83 19.27 14.99
C LYS A 61 3.47 18.09 15.88
N PHE A 62 2.58 17.23 15.42
CA PHE A 62 2.47 15.92 16.04
C PHE A 62 3.71 15.08 15.74
N ARG A 63 4.13 14.32 16.74
CA ARG A 63 5.28 13.45 16.65
C ARG A 63 5.01 12.29 15.67
N LYS A 64 5.92 12.08 14.72
CA LYS A 64 5.88 10.98 13.75
C LYS A 64 6.97 9.92 13.96
N PHE A 65 8.06 10.29 14.62
CA PHE A 65 9.19 9.43 14.95
C PHE A 65 9.16 9.08 16.45
N PRO A 66 9.72 7.94 16.89
CA PRO A 66 9.93 7.65 18.30
C PRO A 66 10.66 8.77 19.06
N ASP A 67 10.36 8.97 20.35
CA ASP A 67 10.91 10.08 21.16
C ASP A 67 12.43 10.00 21.33
N ASP A 68 12.95 8.78 21.41
CA ASP A 68 14.34 8.42 21.64
C ASP A 68 15.24 8.71 20.44
N TRP A 69 14.67 8.83 19.23
CA TRP A 69 15.44 9.12 18.02
C TRP A 69 15.96 10.57 17.93
N GLY A 70 15.36 11.50 18.69
CA GLY A 70 15.80 12.91 18.74
C GLY A 70 15.98 13.58 17.36
N ASN A 71 16.95 14.50 17.27
CA ASN A 71 17.40 15.13 16.00
C ASN A 71 18.40 14.25 15.22
N GLN A 72 18.54 12.96 15.55
CA GLN A 72 19.55 12.11 14.91
C GLN A 72 19.04 11.61 13.54
N GLY A 73 19.66 12.13 12.47
CA GLY A 73 19.45 11.69 11.09
C GLY A 73 19.30 12.84 10.08
N SER A 74 18.92 12.50 8.85
CA SER A 74 18.75 13.49 7.77
C SER A 74 17.73 14.58 8.17
N GLY A 75 18.06 15.85 7.87
CA GLY A 75 17.16 17.00 8.06
C GLY A 75 15.95 16.98 7.12
N VAL A 76 15.91 16.01 6.21
CA VAL A 76 14.88 15.81 5.19
C VAL A 76 14.21 14.46 5.43
N THR A 77 12.90 14.41 5.21
CA THR A 77 12.11 13.17 5.28
C THR A 77 11.97 12.54 3.89
N VAL A 78 12.47 11.32 3.73
CA VAL A 78 12.40 10.56 2.47
C VAL A 78 11.14 9.69 2.41
N ALA A 79 10.74 9.28 1.20
CA ALA A 79 9.60 8.40 1.02
C ALA A 79 9.83 7.06 1.75
N ALA A 80 8.79 6.59 2.47
CA ALA A 80 8.83 5.34 3.25
C ALA A 80 9.97 5.28 4.29
N ASP A 81 10.26 6.41 4.95
CA ASP A 81 11.23 6.50 6.02
C ASP A 81 10.99 5.43 7.11
N VAL A 82 11.97 4.53 7.28
CA VAL A 82 11.92 3.40 8.20
C VAL A 82 11.85 3.81 9.67
N ARG A 83 12.25 5.06 9.98
CA ARG A 83 12.23 5.61 11.34
C ARG A 83 10.82 5.95 11.83
N MET A 84 9.83 6.04 10.94
CA MET A 84 8.47 6.45 11.31
C MET A 84 7.72 5.38 12.09
N THR A 85 6.99 5.83 13.11
CA THR A 85 6.00 5.01 13.83
C THR A 85 4.81 4.62 12.94
N ARG A 86 3.95 3.70 13.39
CA ARG A 86 2.79 3.24 12.59
C ARG A 86 1.80 4.39 12.42
N ILE A 87 1.48 5.09 13.50
CA ILE A 87 0.64 6.28 13.49
C ILE A 87 1.35 7.43 12.78
N GLY A 88 2.66 7.60 12.99
CA GLY A 88 3.47 8.60 12.29
C GLY A 88 3.40 8.50 10.77
N ARG A 89 3.37 7.27 10.22
CA ARG A 89 3.19 7.03 8.79
C ARG A 89 1.81 7.46 8.28
N ILE A 90 0.76 7.29 9.09
CA ILE A 90 -0.59 7.75 8.74
C ILE A 90 -0.64 9.27 8.78
N LEU A 91 -0.05 9.88 9.81
CA LEU A 91 0.03 11.33 9.95
C LEU A 91 0.82 11.97 8.79
N GLU A 92 1.95 11.40 8.39
CA GLU A 92 2.72 11.88 7.23
C GLU A 92 1.92 11.87 5.93
N ARG A 93 1.17 10.78 5.67
CA ARG A 93 0.35 10.65 4.45
C ARG A 93 -0.81 11.63 4.46
N THR A 94 -1.44 11.81 5.61
CA THR A 94 -2.60 12.69 5.79
C THR A 94 -2.23 14.16 5.95
N LYS A 95 -0.97 14.46 6.30
CA LYS A 95 -0.47 15.77 6.73
C LYS A 95 -1.20 16.32 7.97
N LEU A 96 -1.89 15.45 8.72
CA LEU A 96 -2.55 15.82 9.98
C LEU A 96 -1.54 16.12 11.09
N ASP A 97 -0.27 15.78 10.91
CA ASP A 97 0.79 16.17 11.85
C ASP A 97 0.99 17.69 11.94
N GLU A 98 0.53 18.43 10.95
CA GLU A 98 0.70 19.88 10.87
C GLU A 98 -0.37 20.67 11.64
N LEU A 99 -1.42 20.01 12.17
CA LEU A 99 -2.50 20.67 12.93
C LEU A 99 -2.02 21.51 14.13
N PRO A 100 -1.03 21.10 14.94
CA PRO A 100 -0.54 21.92 16.04
C PRO A 100 0.05 23.28 15.60
N GLN A 101 0.38 23.46 14.32
CA GLN A 101 0.85 24.75 13.78
C GLN A 101 -0.24 25.82 13.80
N LEU A 102 -1.53 25.46 13.93
CA LEU A 102 -2.60 26.45 14.15
C LEU A 102 -2.35 27.28 15.42
N TRP A 103 -1.70 26.69 16.43
CA TRP A 103 -1.26 27.43 17.62
C TRP A 103 -0.17 28.47 17.30
N ASN A 104 0.77 28.13 16.41
CA ASN A 104 1.79 29.07 15.94
C ASN A 104 1.17 30.24 15.18
N ILE A 105 0.10 29.98 14.41
CA ILE A 105 -0.68 31.04 13.77
C ILE A 105 -1.34 31.93 14.81
N LEU A 106 -2.02 31.37 15.81
CA LEU A 106 -2.63 32.17 16.88
C LEU A 106 -1.60 33.06 17.61
N ARG A 107 -0.42 32.51 17.93
CA ARG A 107 0.69 33.26 18.54
C ARG A 107 1.27 34.36 17.66
N GLY A 108 1.13 34.27 16.35
CA GLY A 108 1.69 35.22 15.38
C GLY A 108 3.08 34.86 14.86
N ASP A 109 3.57 33.64 15.14
CA ASP A 109 4.82 33.15 14.57
C ASP A 109 4.64 32.75 13.09
N MET A 110 3.41 32.40 12.69
CA MET A 110 3.04 31.92 11.36
C MET A 110 1.74 32.56 10.86
N SER A 111 1.49 32.40 9.56
CA SER A 111 0.26 32.76 8.84
C SER A 111 -0.34 31.48 8.22
N PHE A 112 -1.61 31.49 7.78
CA PHE A 112 -2.12 30.36 6.99
C PHE A 112 -1.39 30.21 5.65
N VAL A 113 -1.09 31.34 5.00
CA VAL A 113 -0.40 31.38 3.71
C VAL A 113 0.91 32.14 3.85
N GLY A 114 1.99 31.47 3.51
CA GLY A 114 3.36 31.96 3.70
C GLY A 114 4.40 30.99 3.15
N PRO A 115 5.65 31.42 2.96
CA PRO A 115 6.73 30.52 2.57
C PRO A 115 6.92 29.41 3.60
N ARG A 116 7.44 28.26 3.18
CA ARG A 116 7.62 27.13 4.10
C ARG A 116 8.77 27.45 5.07
N PRO A 117 8.57 27.32 6.40
CA PRO A 117 9.63 27.60 7.36
C PRO A 117 10.72 26.53 7.28
N GLU A 118 11.93 26.89 6.85
CA GLU A 118 13.03 25.94 6.71
C GLU A 118 13.77 25.68 8.02
N THR A 119 14.42 24.52 8.09
CA THR A 119 15.25 24.14 9.25
C THR A 119 16.50 25.02 9.34
N LEU A 120 17.01 25.24 10.55
CA LEU A 120 18.22 26.03 10.79
C LEU A 120 19.45 25.49 10.04
N ARG A 121 19.44 24.22 9.64
CA ARG A 121 20.51 23.60 8.83
C ARG A 121 20.70 24.25 7.45
N PHE A 122 19.66 24.91 6.93
CA PHE A 122 19.66 25.57 5.61
C PHE A 122 19.71 27.09 5.71
N LYS A 123 20.03 27.64 6.89
CA LYS A 123 20.08 29.10 7.10
C LYS A 123 21.05 29.78 6.13
N ASP A 124 22.13 29.10 5.78
CA ASP A 124 23.17 29.58 4.86
C ASP A 124 22.67 29.78 3.42
N LEU A 125 21.56 29.15 3.03
CA LEU A 125 20.99 29.27 1.69
C LEU A 125 20.23 30.60 1.48
N PHE A 126 19.86 31.29 2.55
CA PHE A 126 19.08 32.53 2.51
C PHE A 126 19.99 33.76 2.33
N VAL A 127 20.79 33.74 1.27
CA VAL A 127 21.71 34.83 0.90
C VAL A 127 21.28 35.49 -0.42
N GLY A 128 21.70 36.74 -0.61
CA GLY A 128 21.39 37.52 -1.82
C GLY A 128 19.88 37.64 -2.08
N PRO A 129 19.39 37.28 -3.28
CA PRO A 129 17.97 37.45 -3.62
C PRO A 129 17.04 36.59 -2.77
N PHE A 130 17.51 35.46 -2.23
CA PHE A 130 16.69 34.53 -1.43
C PHE A 130 16.48 34.99 0.01
N ALA A 131 17.27 35.94 0.51
CA ALA A 131 17.08 36.51 1.85
C ALA A 131 15.69 37.13 2.03
N ARG A 132 15.11 37.67 0.94
CA ARG A 132 13.77 38.27 0.90
C ARG A 132 12.64 37.29 1.20
N VAL A 133 12.88 35.99 1.17
CA VAL A 133 11.87 34.99 1.60
C VAL A 133 11.50 35.21 3.07
N HIS A 134 12.44 35.67 3.90
CA HIS A 134 12.20 35.99 5.30
C HIS A 134 11.49 37.34 5.52
N ASP A 135 11.15 38.10 4.47
CA ASP A 135 10.32 39.31 4.61
C ASP A 135 8.84 38.96 4.87
N TYR A 136 8.48 37.68 4.79
CA TYR A 136 7.12 37.19 4.92
C TYR A 136 7.01 36.20 6.10
N LEU A 137 5.88 36.24 6.81
CA LEU A 137 5.56 35.25 7.83
C LEU A 137 5.46 33.86 7.19
N PRO A 138 6.09 32.82 7.77
CA PRO A 138 5.97 31.47 7.27
C PRO A 138 4.53 30.96 7.31
N GLY A 139 4.20 29.99 6.46
CA GLY A 139 2.83 29.47 6.39
C GLY A 139 2.67 27.97 6.17
N ILE A 140 1.49 27.50 6.58
CA ILE A 140 1.05 26.11 6.42
C ILE A 140 0.76 25.81 4.94
N PHE A 141 0.12 26.75 4.24
CA PHE A 141 -0.23 26.67 2.83
C PHE A 141 0.59 27.66 2.00
N GLY A 142 0.64 27.37 0.70
CA GLY A 142 1.30 28.22 -0.29
C GLY A 142 1.60 27.43 -1.57
N PRO A 143 2.18 28.10 -2.59
CA PRO A 143 2.46 27.49 -3.88
C PRO A 143 3.34 26.26 -3.76
N ASN A 144 4.41 26.37 -2.97
CA ASN A 144 5.36 25.27 -2.79
C ASN A 144 4.79 24.12 -1.97
N GLN A 145 3.95 24.39 -0.98
CA GLN A 145 3.33 23.36 -0.15
C GLN A 145 2.37 22.49 -0.96
N VAL A 146 1.71 23.06 -1.98
CA VAL A 146 0.88 22.31 -2.93
C VAL A 146 1.73 21.61 -3.98
N ALA A 147 2.64 22.33 -4.64
CA ALA A 147 3.48 21.78 -5.73
C ALA A 147 4.40 20.64 -5.25
N PHE A 148 4.97 20.79 -4.05
CA PHE A 148 5.92 19.86 -3.46
C PHE A 148 5.31 19.04 -2.31
N ARG A 149 3.98 18.80 -2.31
CA ARG A 149 3.31 17.98 -1.27
C ARG A 149 3.97 16.61 -1.08
N ASN A 150 4.36 15.99 -2.20
CA ASN A 150 5.01 14.68 -2.27
C ASN A 150 6.53 14.80 -2.50
N GLU A 151 7.15 15.86 -1.98
CA GLU A 151 8.60 16.10 -2.06
C GLU A 151 9.48 14.92 -1.69
N SER A 152 9.04 14.13 -0.70
CA SER A 152 9.75 12.92 -0.25
C SER A 152 9.98 11.88 -1.37
N HIS A 153 9.20 11.93 -2.45
CA HIS A 153 9.34 11.08 -3.63
C HIS A 153 10.26 11.65 -4.72
N LEU A 154 10.69 12.91 -4.61
CA LEU A 154 11.54 13.57 -5.60
C LEU A 154 13.03 13.32 -5.38
N TYR A 155 13.42 12.82 -4.21
CA TYR A 155 14.82 12.56 -3.89
C TYR A 155 15.34 11.33 -4.65
N PRO A 156 16.43 11.47 -5.42
CA PRO A 156 17.09 10.34 -6.09
C PRO A 156 17.66 9.34 -5.06
N ALA A 157 17.67 8.05 -5.38
CA ALA A 157 18.18 7.01 -4.48
C ALA A 157 19.72 6.91 -4.46
N ASP A 158 20.36 7.52 -5.46
CA ASP A 158 21.79 7.53 -5.75
C ASP A 158 22.52 8.77 -5.19
N GLN A 159 21.79 9.75 -4.64
CA GLN A 159 22.35 11.01 -4.16
C GLN A 159 21.98 11.28 -2.70
N ASP A 160 22.83 12.03 -2.01
CA ASP A 160 22.52 12.54 -0.68
C ASP A 160 21.31 13.50 -0.75
N PRO A 161 20.22 13.25 0.01
CA PRO A 161 19.01 14.07 -0.03
C PRO A 161 19.24 15.53 0.34
N GLU A 162 20.20 15.82 1.25
CA GLU A 162 20.50 17.19 1.67
C GLU A 162 21.18 17.97 0.56
N THR A 163 22.14 17.36 -0.13
CA THR A 163 22.82 17.93 -1.29
C THR A 163 21.85 18.21 -2.43
N PHE A 164 21.01 17.24 -2.80
CA PHE A 164 19.97 17.43 -3.83
C PHE A 164 19.00 18.56 -3.47
N TYR A 165 18.59 18.64 -2.20
CA TYR A 165 17.74 19.72 -1.71
C TYR A 165 18.40 21.09 -1.89
N ARG A 166 19.66 21.25 -1.46
CA ARG A 166 20.41 22.52 -1.54
C ARG A 166 20.59 22.99 -2.99
N GLU A 167 20.97 22.09 -3.88
CA GLU A 167 21.36 22.45 -5.25
C GLU A 167 20.19 22.58 -6.22
N LYS A 168 19.16 21.73 -6.08
CA LYS A 168 18.07 21.63 -7.07
C LYS A 168 16.76 22.17 -6.52
N LEU A 169 16.37 21.73 -5.33
CA LEU A 169 15.01 21.95 -4.84
C LEU A 169 14.82 23.32 -4.19
N PHE A 170 15.75 23.73 -3.33
CA PHE A 170 15.69 25.01 -2.61
C PHE A 170 15.64 26.23 -3.55
N PRO A 171 16.53 26.37 -4.56
CA PRO A 171 16.50 27.54 -5.43
C PRO A 171 15.18 27.67 -6.19
N GLN A 172 14.60 26.54 -6.61
CA GLN A 172 13.31 26.53 -7.29
C GLN A 172 12.17 26.95 -6.35
N LYS A 173 12.16 26.40 -5.12
CA LYS A 173 11.19 26.78 -4.10
C LYS A 173 11.28 28.27 -3.76
N ALA A 174 12.47 28.77 -3.46
CA ALA A 174 12.67 30.17 -3.11
C ALA A 174 12.21 31.11 -4.23
N ARG A 175 12.48 30.78 -5.51
CA ARG A 175 11.98 31.54 -6.67
C ARG A 175 10.45 31.55 -6.75
N ASN A 176 9.80 30.40 -6.57
CA ASN A 176 8.35 30.29 -6.59
C ASN A 176 7.69 31.11 -5.47
N ASP A 177 8.26 31.06 -4.27
CA ASP A 177 7.77 31.83 -3.12
C ASP A 177 7.92 33.34 -3.38
N LEU A 178 9.10 33.80 -3.82
CA LEU A 178 9.31 35.21 -4.15
C LEU A 178 8.41 35.70 -5.29
N ALA A 179 8.16 34.86 -6.29
CA ALA A 179 7.26 35.19 -7.40
C ALA A 179 5.81 35.36 -6.95
N TYR A 180 5.35 34.57 -5.97
CA TYR A 180 3.99 34.68 -5.45
C TYR A 180 3.86 35.79 -4.38
N PHE A 181 4.68 35.77 -3.34
CA PHE A 181 4.53 36.65 -2.18
C PHE A 181 4.86 38.12 -2.47
N SER A 182 5.60 38.41 -3.53
CA SER A 182 5.80 39.80 -3.99
C SER A 182 4.51 40.49 -4.46
N GLN A 183 3.49 39.71 -4.84
CA GLN A 183 2.23 40.18 -5.42
C GLN A 183 1.00 39.54 -4.74
N ALA A 184 1.18 38.96 -3.55
CA ALA A 184 0.11 38.30 -2.82
C ALA A 184 -0.96 39.29 -2.33
N THR A 185 -2.21 38.84 -2.36
CA THR A 185 -3.40 39.54 -1.86
C THR A 185 -4.19 38.61 -0.95
N VAL A 186 -5.10 39.15 -0.13
CA VAL A 186 -5.97 38.33 0.74
C VAL A 186 -6.81 37.34 -0.09
N ALA A 187 -7.29 37.75 -1.26
CA ALA A 187 -8.06 36.88 -2.15
C ALA A 187 -7.22 35.73 -2.73
N SER A 188 -5.99 36.01 -3.16
CA SER A 188 -5.09 34.96 -3.65
C SER A 188 -4.67 34.00 -2.55
N ASP A 189 -4.49 34.50 -1.32
CA ASP A 189 -4.19 33.67 -0.15
C ASP A 189 -5.37 32.74 0.19
N LEU A 190 -6.60 33.26 0.21
CA LEU A 190 -7.81 32.44 0.38
C LEU A 190 -7.91 31.32 -0.67
N LEU A 191 -7.59 31.63 -1.93
CA LEU A 191 -7.55 30.63 -2.99
C LEU A 191 -6.50 29.54 -2.72
N TRP A 192 -5.33 29.90 -2.20
CA TRP A 192 -4.32 28.91 -1.80
C TRP A 192 -4.72 28.07 -0.60
N ILE A 193 -5.45 28.63 0.37
CA ILE A 193 -6.03 27.85 1.47
C ILE A 193 -7.01 26.82 0.91
N LEU A 194 -7.96 27.24 0.06
CA LEU A 194 -8.94 26.34 -0.55
C LEU A 194 -8.27 25.25 -1.39
N ARG A 195 -7.27 25.62 -2.21
CA ARG A 195 -6.46 24.64 -2.97
C ARG A 195 -5.71 23.69 -2.04
N GLY A 196 -5.05 24.21 -1.01
CA GLY A 196 -4.31 23.42 -0.03
C GLY A 196 -5.19 22.40 0.69
N LEU A 197 -6.41 22.79 1.09
CA LEU A 197 -7.41 21.90 1.67
C LEU A 197 -7.87 20.84 0.66
N TRP A 198 -8.22 21.23 -0.56
CA TRP A 198 -8.62 20.32 -1.64
C TRP A 198 -7.54 19.27 -1.94
N TYR A 199 -6.29 19.70 -2.11
CA TYR A 199 -5.14 18.81 -2.30
C TYR A 199 -4.80 17.98 -1.07
N SER A 200 -5.19 18.43 0.14
CA SER A 200 -5.04 17.62 1.35
C SER A 200 -6.08 16.51 1.45
N VAL A 201 -7.29 16.71 0.94
CA VAL A 201 -8.31 15.65 0.86
C VAL A 201 -7.99 14.66 -0.27
N ILE A 202 -7.61 15.18 -1.44
CA ILE A 202 -7.36 14.36 -2.63
C ILE A 202 -5.97 13.73 -2.62
N GLY A 203 -4.97 14.37 -2.03
CA GLY A 203 -3.61 13.84 -2.00
C GLY A 203 -3.41 12.64 -1.06
N VAL A 204 -4.40 12.32 -0.22
CA VAL A 204 -4.35 11.18 0.72
C VAL A 204 -4.77 9.87 0.07
N VAL A 205 -5.77 9.94 -0.79
CA VAL A 205 -6.30 8.79 -1.53
C VAL A 205 -5.89 9.00 -2.97
N ASP A 206 -5.14 8.05 -3.54
CA ASP A 206 -4.94 8.07 -4.98
C ASP A 206 -6.28 7.75 -5.66
N TRP A 207 -7.09 8.79 -5.86
CA TRP A 207 -8.48 8.68 -6.31
C TRP A 207 -8.55 8.03 -7.68
N VAL A 208 -7.54 8.21 -8.53
CA VAL A 208 -7.45 7.56 -9.84
C VAL A 208 -7.24 6.07 -9.66
N ARG A 209 -6.24 5.63 -8.87
CA ARG A 209 -6.03 4.20 -8.59
C ARG A 209 -7.19 3.58 -7.81
N TRP A 210 -7.80 4.31 -6.89
CA TRP A 210 -8.96 3.85 -6.12
C TRP A 210 -10.19 3.71 -7.01
N PHE A 211 -10.51 4.70 -7.84
CA PHE A 211 -11.63 4.65 -8.77
C PHE A 211 -11.45 3.55 -9.82
N HIS A 212 -10.22 3.35 -10.32
CA HIS A 212 -9.93 2.23 -11.22
C HIS A 212 -10.05 0.86 -10.57
N ARG A 213 -9.66 0.69 -9.30
CA ARG A 213 -9.68 -0.62 -8.61
C ARG A 213 -10.99 -0.95 -7.94
N ALA A 214 -11.56 0.01 -7.21
CA ALA A 214 -12.74 -0.11 -6.37
C ALA A 214 -13.97 0.57 -6.97
N GLY A 215 -13.81 1.66 -7.75
CA GLY A 215 -14.93 2.41 -8.33
C GLY A 215 -15.83 1.56 -9.23
N LYS A 216 -15.27 0.69 -10.07
CA LYS A 216 -16.08 -0.25 -10.89
C LYS A 216 -16.91 -1.23 -10.05
N VAL A 217 -16.38 -1.68 -8.92
CA VAL A 217 -17.08 -2.59 -8.00
C VAL A 217 -18.14 -1.83 -7.21
N LEU A 218 -17.84 -0.59 -6.80
CA LEU A 218 -18.78 0.30 -6.13
C LEU A 218 -20.00 0.59 -7.01
N ILE A 219 -19.79 0.92 -8.29
CA ILE A 219 -20.88 1.17 -9.24
C ILE A 219 -21.73 -0.10 -9.42
N ALA A 220 -21.08 -1.27 -9.53
CA ALA A 220 -21.80 -2.52 -9.64
C ALA A 220 -22.58 -2.86 -8.36
N ASP A 221 -22.00 -2.65 -7.18
CA ASP A 221 -22.68 -2.84 -5.89
C ASP A 221 -23.88 -1.89 -5.73
N LEU A 222 -23.75 -0.62 -6.15
CA LEU A 222 -24.86 0.34 -6.20
C LEU A 222 -26.03 -0.22 -7.03
N LEU A 223 -25.75 -0.73 -8.23
CA LEU A 223 -26.78 -1.32 -9.10
C LEU A 223 -27.36 -2.61 -8.52
N ILE A 224 -26.51 -3.48 -7.96
CA ILE A 224 -26.93 -4.75 -7.34
C ILE A 224 -27.88 -4.51 -6.18
N ILE A 225 -27.61 -3.51 -5.33
CA ILE A 225 -28.50 -3.16 -4.21
C ILE A 225 -29.90 -2.83 -4.73
N GLN A 226 -30.01 -2.02 -5.79
CA GLN A 226 -31.29 -1.66 -6.39
C GLN A 226 -31.99 -2.85 -7.04
N VAL A 227 -31.25 -3.68 -7.77
CA VAL A 227 -31.78 -4.90 -8.41
C VAL A 227 -32.27 -5.90 -7.36
N ALA A 228 -31.52 -6.09 -6.27
CA ALA A 228 -31.89 -6.98 -5.18
C ALA A 228 -33.16 -6.49 -4.47
N TRP A 229 -33.26 -5.18 -4.22
CA TRP A 229 -34.47 -4.58 -3.64
C TRP A 229 -35.69 -4.75 -4.55
N PHE A 230 -35.56 -4.45 -5.84
CA PHE A 230 -36.64 -4.62 -6.79
C PHE A 230 -37.05 -6.09 -6.94
N GLY A 231 -36.07 -6.99 -7.07
CA GLY A 231 -36.30 -8.44 -7.16
C GLY A 231 -36.99 -8.99 -5.91
N ALA A 232 -36.62 -8.53 -4.72
CA ALA A 232 -37.28 -8.93 -3.47
C ALA A 232 -38.76 -8.51 -3.43
N ASN A 233 -39.09 -7.34 -3.97
CA ASN A 233 -40.48 -6.89 -4.08
C ASN A 233 -41.25 -7.70 -5.13
N LEU A 234 -40.64 -7.97 -6.30
CA LEU A 234 -41.26 -8.76 -7.36
C LEU A 234 -41.58 -10.20 -6.91
N LEU A 235 -40.63 -10.85 -6.23
CA LEU A 235 -40.81 -12.20 -5.69
C LEU A 235 -41.89 -12.27 -4.62
N ARG A 236 -42.03 -11.21 -3.82
CA ARG A 236 -43.02 -11.15 -2.76
C ARG A 236 -44.43 -10.93 -3.29
N PHE A 237 -44.60 -9.97 -4.19
CA PHE A 237 -45.92 -9.48 -4.61
C PHE A 237 -46.42 -10.10 -5.91
N GLU A 238 -45.68 -11.10 -6.45
CA GLU A 238 -45.94 -11.72 -7.75
C GLU A 238 -46.10 -10.68 -8.87
N GLY A 239 -45.42 -9.53 -8.75
CA GLY A 239 -45.65 -8.37 -9.61
C GLY A 239 -45.17 -7.06 -9.01
N LEU A 240 -45.41 -5.97 -9.74
CA LEU A 240 -45.13 -4.61 -9.26
C LEU A 240 -46.09 -4.22 -8.13
N PRO A 241 -45.63 -3.43 -7.13
CA PRO A 241 -46.49 -2.96 -6.06
C PRO A 241 -47.71 -2.19 -6.62
N ARG A 242 -48.92 -2.48 -6.11
CA ARG A 242 -50.15 -1.79 -6.56
C ARG A 242 -50.15 -0.33 -6.11
N GLY A 243 -50.62 0.59 -6.98
CA GLY A 243 -50.98 2.00 -6.74
C GLY A 243 -50.32 2.71 -5.53
N HIS A 244 -50.86 2.50 -4.33
CA HIS A 244 -50.46 3.12 -3.07
C HIS A 244 -49.02 2.83 -2.61
N PHE A 245 -48.33 1.86 -3.22
CA PHE A 245 -46.95 1.52 -2.89
C PHE A 245 -45.91 2.21 -3.78
N TRP A 246 -46.29 2.88 -4.87
CA TRP A 246 -45.36 3.50 -5.80
C TRP A 246 -44.57 4.66 -5.20
N ASP A 247 -45.22 5.51 -4.41
CA ASP A 247 -44.56 6.64 -3.76
C ASP A 247 -43.54 6.17 -2.73
N LEU A 248 -43.87 5.11 -1.96
CA LEU A 248 -42.96 4.47 -1.00
C LEU A 248 -41.81 3.73 -1.70
N TYR A 249 -42.11 3.07 -2.82
CA TYR A 249 -41.12 2.40 -3.64
C TYR A 249 -40.12 3.41 -4.23
N LEU A 250 -40.59 4.52 -4.78
CA LEU A 250 -39.72 5.55 -5.35
C LEU A 250 -38.93 6.30 -4.28
N THR A 251 -39.54 6.65 -3.13
CA THR A 251 -38.84 7.39 -2.06
C THR A 251 -37.90 6.53 -1.21
N GLY A 252 -38.23 5.27 -0.97
CA GLY A 252 -37.37 4.37 -0.19
C GLY A 252 -36.15 3.86 -0.97
N THR A 253 -36.29 3.65 -2.28
CA THR A 253 -35.28 2.96 -3.09
C THR A 253 -33.98 3.76 -3.26
N TRP A 254 -34.01 5.09 -3.31
CA TRP A 254 -32.78 5.89 -3.42
C TRP A 254 -32.03 6.05 -2.08
N LEU A 255 -32.70 5.81 -0.94
CA LEU A 255 -32.08 5.85 0.39
C LEU A 255 -31.26 4.59 0.70
N ILE A 256 -31.63 3.44 0.12
CA ILE A 256 -31.00 2.15 0.42
C ILE A 256 -29.48 2.18 0.14
N PRO A 257 -29.00 2.63 -1.03
CA PRO A 257 -27.56 2.68 -1.28
C PRO A 257 -26.84 3.73 -0.42
N LEU A 258 -27.51 4.82 -0.02
CA LEU A 258 -26.94 5.85 0.85
C LEU A 258 -26.61 5.32 2.25
N VAL A 259 -27.30 4.26 2.70
CA VAL A 259 -27.02 3.59 3.98
C VAL A 259 -26.05 2.42 3.79
N LEU A 260 -26.28 1.56 2.80
CA LEU A 260 -25.49 0.34 2.61
C LEU A 260 -24.05 0.59 2.12
N ILE A 261 -23.83 1.58 1.25
CA ILE A 261 -22.49 1.86 0.71
C ILE A 261 -21.52 2.34 1.81
N PRO A 262 -21.86 3.31 2.68
CA PRO A 262 -21.02 3.67 3.81
C PRO A 262 -20.69 2.49 4.72
N VAL A 263 -21.66 1.62 5.02
CA VAL A 263 -21.44 0.41 5.81
C VAL A 263 -20.45 -0.53 5.13
N LEU A 264 -20.58 -0.75 3.83
CA LEU A 264 -19.65 -1.58 3.05
C LEU A 264 -18.23 -0.98 3.00
N LEU A 265 -18.12 0.34 2.91
CA LEU A 265 -16.86 1.09 2.95
C LEU A 265 -16.16 0.97 4.32
N LEU A 266 -16.91 1.21 5.40
CA LEU A 266 -16.41 1.11 6.78
C LEU A 266 -16.04 -0.33 7.14
N GLY A 267 -16.83 -1.31 6.68
CA GLY A 267 -16.54 -2.74 6.79
C GLY A 267 -15.34 -3.21 5.95
N GLY A 268 -14.74 -2.33 5.15
CA GLY A 268 -13.53 -2.63 4.39
C GLY A 268 -13.74 -3.54 3.19
N ASN A 269 -14.98 -3.71 2.71
CA ASN A 269 -15.33 -4.61 1.59
C ASN A 269 -14.74 -4.19 0.24
N TYR A 270 -14.17 -2.98 0.18
CA TYR A 270 -13.47 -2.46 -1.00
C TYR A 270 -11.94 -2.53 -0.86
N ARG A 271 -11.40 -3.02 0.27
CA ARG A 271 -9.97 -3.23 0.47
C ARG A 271 -9.59 -4.61 -0.09
N GLY A 272 -8.65 -4.66 -1.04
CA GLY A 272 -8.08 -5.94 -1.51
C GLY A 272 -8.86 -6.69 -2.61
N LEU A 273 -9.82 -6.04 -3.27
CA LEU A 273 -10.73 -6.59 -4.30
C LEU A 273 -10.08 -7.36 -5.49
N VAL A 274 -8.75 -7.36 -5.64
CA VAL A 274 -8.07 -7.80 -6.88
C VAL A 274 -7.32 -9.12 -6.72
N ARG A 275 -6.96 -9.56 -5.50
CA ARG A 275 -6.04 -10.71 -5.35
C ARG A 275 -6.67 -11.98 -4.77
N HIS A 276 -7.49 -11.91 -3.73
CA HIS A 276 -8.10 -13.10 -3.14
C HIS A 276 -9.48 -12.74 -2.56
N PHE A 277 -10.56 -13.32 -3.07
CA PHE A 277 -11.83 -13.35 -2.33
C PHE A 277 -11.79 -14.63 -1.49
N ALA A 278 -11.32 -14.52 -0.25
CA ALA A 278 -11.19 -15.63 0.68
C ALA A 278 -12.48 -15.81 1.50
N ALA A 279 -12.59 -16.92 2.25
CA ALA A 279 -13.71 -17.14 3.17
C ALA A 279 -13.91 -15.96 4.15
N ALA A 280 -12.81 -15.34 4.59
CA ALA A 280 -12.84 -14.15 5.43
C ALA A 280 -13.48 -12.93 4.73
N ASP A 281 -13.31 -12.75 3.41
CA ASP A 281 -13.97 -11.68 2.66
C ASP A 281 -15.46 -11.94 2.51
N ALA A 282 -15.86 -13.20 2.31
CA ALA A 282 -17.26 -13.60 2.25
C ALA A 282 -17.97 -13.35 3.59
N ILE A 283 -17.32 -13.68 4.71
CA ILE A 283 -17.86 -13.40 6.05
C ILE A 283 -17.98 -11.89 6.28
N ARG A 284 -16.95 -11.11 5.95
CA ARG A 284 -17.00 -9.63 6.05
C ARG A 284 -18.15 -9.03 5.25
N LEU A 285 -18.34 -9.51 4.01
CA LEU A 285 -19.44 -9.09 3.16
C LEU A 285 -20.79 -9.45 3.79
N ALA A 286 -20.93 -10.68 4.28
CA ALA A 286 -22.14 -11.15 4.97
C ALA A 286 -22.50 -10.27 6.15
N VAL A 287 -21.55 -10.04 7.06
CA VAL A 287 -21.74 -9.17 8.23
C VAL A 287 -22.12 -7.75 7.84
N SER A 288 -21.43 -7.18 6.84
CA SER A 288 -21.68 -5.80 6.41
C SER A 288 -23.04 -5.63 5.75
N VAL A 289 -23.46 -6.59 4.92
CA VAL A 289 -24.77 -6.56 4.26
C VAL A 289 -25.89 -6.80 5.26
N LEU A 290 -25.75 -7.76 6.17
CA LEU A 290 -26.72 -7.99 7.25
C LEU A 290 -26.91 -6.73 8.09
N PHE A 291 -25.81 -6.16 8.60
CA PHE A 291 -25.85 -4.94 9.41
C PHE A 291 -26.43 -3.75 8.63
N GLY A 292 -26.01 -3.56 7.38
CA GLY A 292 -26.51 -2.49 6.53
C GLY A 292 -28.01 -2.59 6.26
N TRP A 293 -28.52 -3.78 5.96
CA TRP A 293 -29.96 -3.99 5.77
C TRP A 293 -30.76 -3.84 7.06
N THR A 294 -30.24 -4.27 8.21
CA THR A 294 -30.87 -3.99 9.51
C THR A 294 -31.01 -2.49 9.73
N LEU A 295 -29.95 -1.71 9.44
CA LEU A 295 -29.98 -0.26 9.56
C LEU A 295 -30.98 0.38 8.59
N VAL A 296 -31.05 -0.10 7.33
CA VAL A 296 -32.07 0.33 6.37
C VAL A 296 -33.48 0.09 6.90
N GLN A 297 -33.76 -1.10 7.46
CA GLN A 297 -35.09 -1.42 8.02
C GLN A 297 -35.46 -0.52 9.20
N LEU A 298 -34.52 -0.29 10.13
CA LEU A 298 -34.71 0.65 11.25
C LEU A 298 -34.95 2.08 10.75
N THR A 299 -34.20 2.50 9.74
CA THR A 299 -34.34 3.84 9.14
C THR A 299 -35.70 4.01 8.47
N MET A 300 -36.16 3.00 7.72
CA MET A 300 -37.49 3.00 7.10
C MET A 300 -38.60 2.99 8.15
N LEU A 301 -38.42 2.29 9.27
CA LEU A 301 -39.38 2.27 10.37
C LEU A 301 -39.52 3.65 11.04
N VAL A 302 -38.41 4.39 11.20
CA VAL A 302 -38.40 5.72 11.84
C VAL A 302 -38.86 6.83 10.89
N ILE A 303 -38.41 6.82 9.63
CA ILE A 303 -38.67 7.91 8.68
C ILE A 303 -40.03 7.77 7.99
N ALA A 304 -40.47 6.55 7.70
CA ALA A 304 -41.61 6.34 6.81
C ALA A 304 -42.94 6.09 7.53
N GLU A 305 -42.99 5.96 8.86
CA GLU A 305 -44.20 5.57 9.65
C GLU A 305 -45.02 4.44 8.98
N ARG A 306 -44.37 3.53 8.24
CA ARG A 306 -45.05 2.62 7.32
C ARG A 306 -44.58 1.18 7.51
N ASN A 307 -45.54 0.26 7.44
CA ASN A 307 -45.38 -1.19 7.51
C ASN A 307 -44.62 -1.74 6.30
N VAL A 308 -43.31 -1.50 6.23
CA VAL A 308 -42.42 -2.25 5.33
C VAL A 308 -42.33 -3.66 5.86
N SER A 309 -42.76 -4.63 5.07
CA SER A 309 -42.85 -5.97 5.60
C SER A 309 -41.52 -6.70 5.57
N LEU A 310 -41.19 -7.29 6.72
CA LEU A 310 -39.94 -7.98 7.04
C LEU A 310 -39.48 -8.99 5.98
N MET A 311 -40.42 -9.67 5.31
CA MET A 311 -40.09 -10.63 4.26
C MET A 311 -39.37 -9.99 3.05
N VAL A 312 -39.67 -8.73 2.68
CA VAL A 312 -38.91 -8.02 1.64
C VAL A 312 -37.47 -7.82 2.09
N GLY A 313 -37.26 -7.47 3.36
CA GLY A 313 -35.93 -7.29 3.94
C GLY A 313 -35.09 -8.56 3.89
N VAL A 314 -35.66 -9.69 4.30
CA VAL A 314 -34.98 -10.99 4.28
C VAL A 314 -34.61 -11.40 2.85
N LEU A 315 -35.54 -11.26 1.91
CA LEU A 315 -35.30 -11.56 0.50
C LEU A 315 -34.24 -10.63 -0.10
N ALA A 316 -34.27 -9.34 0.24
CA ALA A 316 -33.31 -8.35 -0.26
C ALA A 316 -31.90 -8.63 0.27
N VAL A 317 -31.74 -9.03 1.54
CA VAL A 317 -30.45 -9.48 2.09
C VAL A 317 -29.91 -10.67 1.30
N GLY A 318 -30.72 -11.70 1.10
CA GLY A 318 -30.32 -12.92 0.39
C GLY A 318 -29.92 -12.64 -1.06
N LEU A 319 -30.73 -11.87 -1.79
CA LEU A 319 -30.44 -11.46 -3.18
C LEU A 319 -29.18 -10.59 -3.26
N THR A 320 -29.01 -9.63 -2.33
CA THR A 320 -27.82 -8.78 -2.30
C THR A 320 -26.57 -9.62 -2.12
N LEU A 321 -26.57 -10.56 -1.16
CA LEU A 321 -25.42 -11.45 -0.92
C LEU A 321 -25.12 -12.35 -2.12
N ALA A 322 -26.14 -12.96 -2.72
CA ALA A 322 -25.99 -13.82 -3.88
C ALA A 322 -25.39 -13.07 -5.07
N LEU A 323 -25.96 -11.91 -5.43
CA LEU A 323 -25.50 -11.11 -6.56
C LEU A 323 -24.10 -10.51 -6.33
N MET A 324 -23.85 -9.94 -5.14
CA MET A 324 -22.54 -9.38 -4.78
C MET A 324 -21.45 -10.44 -4.71
N GLY A 325 -21.76 -11.63 -4.19
CA GLY A 325 -20.86 -12.78 -4.14
C GLY A 325 -20.55 -13.32 -5.54
N ALA A 326 -21.59 -13.56 -6.35
CA ALA A 326 -21.44 -14.03 -7.72
C ALA A 326 -20.60 -13.08 -8.58
N MET A 327 -20.87 -11.76 -8.50
CA MET A 327 -20.07 -10.75 -9.20
C MET A 327 -18.59 -10.80 -8.79
N ARG A 328 -18.29 -10.91 -7.49
CA ARG A 328 -16.90 -10.95 -6.97
C ARG A 328 -16.18 -12.24 -7.42
N ILE A 329 -16.86 -13.37 -7.41
CA ILE A 329 -16.34 -14.66 -7.91
C ILE A 329 -16.08 -14.58 -9.42
N ALA A 330 -17.04 -14.10 -10.21
CA ALA A 330 -16.91 -13.95 -11.66
C ALA A 330 -15.76 -13.01 -12.04
N ARG A 331 -15.60 -11.91 -11.29
CA ARG A 331 -14.50 -10.96 -11.48
C ARG A 331 -13.15 -11.59 -11.16
N ARG A 332 -13.04 -12.37 -10.08
CA ARG A 332 -11.82 -13.13 -9.74
C ARG A 332 -11.43 -14.07 -10.87
N GLU A 333 -12.39 -14.84 -11.38
CA GLU A 333 -12.16 -15.80 -12.46
C GLU A 333 -11.77 -15.09 -13.77
N ARG A 334 -12.40 -13.96 -14.10
CA ARG A 334 -12.02 -13.13 -15.25
C ARG A 334 -10.59 -12.62 -15.14
N ILE A 335 -10.19 -12.09 -13.98
CA ILE A 335 -8.83 -11.59 -13.76
C ILE A 335 -7.82 -12.74 -13.85
N ARG A 336 -8.13 -13.91 -13.27
CA ARG A 336 -7.31 -15.12 -13.37
C ARG A 336 -7.07 -15.51 -14.84
N ARG A 337 -8.12 -15.54 -15.65
CA ARG A 337 -8.03 -15.87 -17.09
C ARG A 337 -7.24 -14.83 -17.88
N LEU A 338 -7.43 -13.54 -17.60
CA LEU A 338 -6.70 -12.46 -18.28
C LEU A 338 -5.21 -12.49 -17.93
N ASN A 339 -4.86 -12.72 -16.67
CA ASN A 339 -3.47 -12.83 -16.25
C ASN A 339 -2.81 -14.09 -16.82
N ALA A 340 -3.53 -15.22 -16.86
CA ALA A 340 -3.04 -16.44 -17.50
C ALA A 340 -2.76 -16.19 -18.99
N ARG A 341 -3.70 -15.55 -19.72
CA ARG A 341 -3.50 -15.21 -21.14
C ARG A 341 -2.34 -14.25 -21.37
N ARG A 342 -2.20 -13.19 -20.56
CA ARG A 342 -1.08 -12.24 -20.67
C ARG A 342 0.27 -12.90 -20.43
N GLN A 343 0.37 -13.76 -19.40
CA GLN A 343 1.59 -14.53 -19.18
C GLN A 343 1.87 -15.46 -20.35
N THR A 344 0.87 -16.16 -20.87
CA THR A 344 1.05 -17.02 -22.06
C THR A 344 1.50 -16.21 -23.28
N THR A 345 0.88 -15.07 -23.57
CA THR A 345 1.22 -14.22 -24.72
C THR A 345 2.60 -13.58 -24.59
N GLU A 346 2.95 -13.01 -23.43
CA GLU A 346 4.29 -12.46 -23.19
C GLU A 346 5.37 -13.54 -23.28
N ILE A 347 5.11 -14.74 -22.74
CA ILE A 347 6.03 -15.89 -22.86
C ILE A 347 6.14 -16.37 -24.31
N THR A 348 5.07 -16.32 -25.10
CA THR A 348 5.04 -16.78 -26.50
C THR A 348 5.69 -15.77 -27.45
N GLU A 349 5.53 -14.46 -27.20
CA GLU A 349 6.17 -13.39 -27.99
C GLU A 349 7.68 -13.27 -27.68
N LEU A 350 8.10 -13.56 -26.43
CA LEU A 350 9.52 -13.59 -26.05
C LEU A 350 10.26 -14.84 -26.56
N HIS A 351 9.56 -15.97 -26.74
CA HIS A 351 10.18 -17.25 -27.14
C HIS A 351 9.64 -17.76 -28.47
N GLY A 352 9.78 -16.95 -29.53
CA GLY A 352 9.33 -17.28 -30.88
C GLY A 352 9.46 -18.78 -31.21
N GLY A 353 8.32 -19.48 -31.19
CA GLY A 353 8.18 -20.88 -31.58
C GLY A 353 9.13 -21.88 -30.91
N ASP A 354 8.80 -22.29 -29.67
CA ASP A 354 9.23 -23.51 -28.95
C ASP A 354 10.69 -23.97 -29.12
N PRO A 355 11.51 -23.76 -28.07
CA PRO A 355 11.92 -24.92 -27.29
C PRO A 355 11.69 -24.73 -25.79
N ARG A 356 11.42 -25.84 -25.07
CA ARG A 356 11.26 -25.94 -23.62
C ARG A 356 12.20 -24.98 -22.86
N ALA A 357 11.65 -23.96 -22.21
CA ALA A 357 12.42 -22.96 -21.48
C ALA A 357 13.28 -23.65 -20.40
N VAL A 358 14.59 -23.51 -20.49
CA VAL A 358 15.54 -24.14 -19.57
C VAL A 358 15.71 -23.25 -18.34
N ILE A 359 15.24 -23.72 -17.19
CA ILE A 359 15.17 -22.95 -15.94
C ILE A 359 16.17 -23.51 -14.92
N LEU A 360 16.99 -22.63 -14.35
CA LEU A 360 17.84 -22.91 -13.20
C LEU A 360 17.23 -22.29 -11.94
N VAL A 361 17.12 -23.06 -10.85
CA VAL A 361 16.58 -22.57 -9.59
C VAL A 361 17.73 -22.27 -8.62
N TYR A 362 17.84 -21.02 -8.17
CA TYR A 362 18.85 -20.61 -7.21
C TYR A 362 18.27 -20.64 -5.79
N GLY A 363 18.81 -21.55 -4.98
CA GLY A 363 18.50 -21.85 -3.59
C GLY A 363 17.88 -23.24 -3.47
N ALA A 364 18.62 -24.21 -2.92
CA ALA A 364 18.23 -25.61 -2.86
C ALA A 364 17.42 -25.98 -1.59
N GLY A 365 16.99 -24.97 -0.81
CA GLY A 365 16.15 -25.17 0.37
C GLY A 365 14.70 -25.54 0.04
N HIS A 366 13.86 -25.64 1.07
CA HIS A 366 12.45 -26.05 0.95
C HIS A 366 11.65 -25.26 -0.09
N ARG A 367 11.94 -23.96 -0.27
CA ARG A 367 11.28 -23.11 -1.27
C ARG A 367 11.69 -23.47 -2.70
N GLY A 368 12.98 -23.77 -2.92
CA GLY A 368 13.46 -24.23 -4.22
C GLY A 368 12.83 -25.54 -4.64
N VAL A 369 12.70 -26.50 -3.72
CA VAL A 369 12.03 -27.77 -3.96
C VAL A 369 10.54 -27.58 -4.30
N ALA A 370 9.84 -26.69 -3.59
CA ALA A 370 8.44 -26.40 -3.90
C ALA A 370 8.28 -25.75 -5.28
N VAL A 371 9.19 -24.84 -5.64
CA VAL A 371 9.19 -24.16 -6.94
C VAL A 371 9.53 -25.12 -8.07
N SER A 372 10.52 -26.01 -7.90
CA SER A 372 10.86 -27.00 -8.94
C SER A 372 9.69 -27.95 -9.20
N CYS A 373 9.03 -28.44 -8.16
CA CYS A 373 7.84 -29.30 -8.28
C CYS A 373 6.69 -28.58 -9.01
N LEU A 374 6.47 -27.30 -8.71
CA LEU A 374 5.47 -26.47 -9.39
C LEU A 374 5.81 -26.22 -10.86
N LEU A 375 7.10 -26.00 -11.17
CA LEU A 375 7.55 -25.81 -12.54
C LEU A 375 7.36 -27.09 -13.37
N ASP A 376 7.68 -28.24 -12.78
CA ASP A 376 7.57 -29.55 -13.43
C ASP A 376 6.11 -29.96 -13.71
N HIS A 377 5.18 -29.67 -12.78
CA HIS A 377 3.78 -30.08 -12.90
C HIS A 377 2.86 -28.98 -13.47
N GLY A 378 3.21 -27.71 -13.29
CA GLY A 378 2.38 -26.55 -13.63
C GLY A 378 2.72 -25.90 -14.96
N PHE A 379 3.91 -26.16 -15.52
CA PHE A 379 4.41 -25.51 -16.73
C PHE A 379 4.99 -26.55 -17.71
N PRO A 380 4.16 -27.15 -18.57
CA PRO A 380 4.59 -28.28 -19.43
C PRO A 380 5.70 -27.95 -20.44
N ASN A 381 5.98 -26.65 -20.65
CA ASN A 381 7.02 -26.16 -21.56
C ASN A 381 8.25 -25.62 -20.82
N ALA A 382 8.40 -25.88 -19.51
CA ALA A 382 9.58 -25.53 -18.74
C ALA A 382 10.36 -26.79 -18.37
N ARG A 383 11.69 -26.75 -18.52
CA ARG A 383 12.59 -27.82 -18.05
C ARG A 383 13.48 -27.28 -16.96
N VAL A 384 13.26 -27.73 -15.72
CA VAL A 384 14.15 -27.43 -14.59
C VAL A 384 15.39 -28.31 -14.69
N ILE A 385 16.57 -27.71 -14.76
CA ILE A 385 17.82 -28.46 -14.92
C ILE A 385 18.50 -28.85 -13.60
N GLY A 386 18.23 -28.12 -12.52
CA GLY A 386 18.97 -28.26 -11.30
C GLY A 386 18.86 -27.08 -10.36
N PHE A 387 19.56 -27.20 -9.24
CA PHE A 387 19.68 -26.17 -8.22
C PHE A 387 21.07 -25.54 -8.22
N LEU A 388 21.11 -24.27 -7.84
CA LEU A 388 22.32 -23.55 -7.45
C LEU A 388 22.27 -23.26 -5.95
N ASP A 389 23.31 -23.57 -5.20
CA ASP A 389 23.37 -23.25 -3.77
C ASP A 389 24.76 -22.76 -3.35
N ASP A 390 24.80 -21.58 -2.73
CA ASP A 390 26.03 -20.95 -2.25
C ASP A 390 26.35 -21.30 -0.80
N ASN A 391 25.36 -21.75 -0.02
CA ASN A 391 25.47 -21.87 1.44
C ASN A 391 26.11 -23.20 1.87
N ASP A 392 26.07 -24.23 1.02
CA ASP A 392 26.55 -25.56 1.39
C ASP A 392 27.27 -26.25 0.21
N ARG A 393 28.60 -26.21 0.24
CA ARG A 393 29.46 -26.84 -0.78
C ARG A 393 29.35 -28.37 -0.77
N GLU A 394 28.86 -28.99 0.31
CA GLU A 394 28.68 -30.44 0.37
C GLU A 394 27.45 -30.92 -0.41
N LEU A 395 26.55 -30.00 -0.79
CA LEU A 395 25.36 -30.30 -1.61
C LEU A 395 25.70 -30.41 -3.10
N VAL A 396 26.81 -29.82 -3.56
CA VAL A 396 27.22 -29.85 -4.98
C VAL A 396 27.43 -31.30 -5.43
N GLY A 397 26.73 -31.70 -6.50
CA GLY A 397 26.74 -33.08 -7.01
C GLY A 397 25.75 -34.02 -6.31
N ARG A 398 25.01 -33.57 -5.27
CA ARG A 398 23.88 -34.31 -4.70
C ARG A 398 22.59 -34.01 -5.45
N THR A 399 21.64 -34.94 -5.36
CA THR A 399 20.31 -34.79 -5.94
C THR A 399 19.31 -34.44 -4.86
N ILE A 400 18.54 -33.36 -5.05
CA ILE A 400 17.47 -32.91 -4.15
C ILE A 400 16.16 -32.97 -4.93
N ALA A 401 15.19 -33.74 -4.44
CA ALA A 401 13.89 -33.93 -5.08
C ALA A 401 13.96 -34.30 -6.57
N GLY A 402 14.95 -35.11 -6.97
CA GLY A 402 15.17 -35.56 -8.35
C GLY A 402 16.04 -34.64 -9.21
N TYR A 403 16.42 -33.45 -8.73
CA TYR A 403 17.26 -32.51 -9.48
C TYR A 403 18.68 -32.39 -8.90
N PRO A 404 19.72 -32.33 -9.72
CA PRO A 404 21.09 -32.17 -9.24
C PRO A 404 21.34 -30.73 -8.74
N VAL A 405 22.15 -30.59 -7.69
CA VAL A 405 22.75 -29.31 -7.33
C VAL A 405 24.00 -29.13 -8.19
N LEU A 406 23.91 -28.24 -9.17
CA LEU A 406 24.90 -28.08 -10.24
C LEU A 406 26.14 -27.31 -9.79
N GLY A 407 26.04 -26.52 -8.72
CA GLY A 407 27.16 -25.75 -8.19
C GLY A 407 26.73 -24.51 -7.42
N SER A 408 27.66 -23.57 -7.36
CA SER A 408 27.52 -22.25 -6.75
C SER A 408 27.43 -21.16 -7.82
N GLU A 409 27.20 -19.91 -7.42
CA GLU A 409 27.19 -18.76 -8.34
C GLU A 409 28.42 -18.66 -9.25
N ARG A 410 29.58 -19.18 -8.82
CA ARG A 410 30.82 -19.19 -9.60
C ARG A 410 30.76 -20.10 -10.83
N ASP A 411 29.94 -21.14 -10.76
CA ASP A 411 29.81 -22.15 -11.79
C ASP A 411 28.78 -21.75 -12.86
N LEU A 412 28.12 -20.60 -12.68
CA LEU A 412 27.02 -20.13 -13.52
C LEU A 412 27.39 -19.98 -15.00
N ASN A 413 28.61 -19.54 -15.29
CA ASN A 413 29.14 -19.46 -16.65
C ASN A 413 29.23 -20.84 -17.31
N THR A 414 29.78 -21.81 -16.59
CA THR A 414 29.94 -23.19 -17.07
C THR A 414 28.58 -23.86 -17.26
N ILE A 415 27.66 -23.67 -16.30
CA ILE A 415 26.29 -24.20 -16.36
C ILE A 415 25.55 -23.61 -17.56
N HIS A 416 25.70 -22.31 -17.83
CA HIS A 416 25.07 -21.67 -18.99
C HIS A 416 25.65 -22.17 -20.32
N ALA A 417 26.96 -22.34 -20.41
CA ALA A 417 27.61 -22.88 -21.60
C ALA A 417 27.16 -24.32 -21.92
N VAL A 418 26.86 -25.13 -20.90
CA VAL A 418 26.44 -26.54 -21.08
C VAL A 418 24.94 -26.69 -21.30
N HIS A 419 24.12 -25.93 -20.57
CA HIS A 419 22.66 -26.15 -20.54
C HIS A 419 21.84 -25.10 -21.28
N HIS A 420 22.46 -24.01 -21.75
CA HIS A 420 21.80 -22.89 -22.42
C HIS A 420 20.59 -22.37 -21.63
N LEU A 421 20.89 -21.72 -20.50
CA LEU A 421 19.85 -21.20 -19.60
C LEU A 421 19.01 -20.14 -20.29
N HIS A 422 17.70 -20.21 -20.10
CA HIS A 422 16.77 -19.17 -20.51
C HIS A 422 16.35 -18.31 -19.32
N GLN A 423 16.21 -18.92 -18.14
CA GLN A 423 15.78 -18.22 -16.94
C GLN A 423 16.50 -18.71 -15.68
N ILE A 424 16.72 -17.79 -14.74
CA ILE A 424 17.21 -18.07 -13.39
C ILE A 424 16.18 -17.59 -12.38
N TRP A 425 15.72 -18.49 -11.52
CA TRP A 425 14.70 -18.20 -10.52
C TRP A 425 15.30 -18.18 -9.12
N LEU A 426 15.29 -17.01 -8.47
CA LEU A 426 15.77 -16.84 -7.10
C LEU A 426 14.66 -17.17 -6.10
N THR A 427 14.95 -18.08 -5.18
CA THR A 427 14.00 -18.53 -4.14
C THR A 427 14.14 -17.79 -2.81
N PHE A 428 15.06 -16.83 -2.77
CA PHE A 428 15.37 -15.94 -1.66
C PHE A 428 15.45 -14.49 -2.18
N GLU A 429 15.34 -13.52 -1.28
CA GLU A 429 15.60 -12.12 -1.62
C GLU A 429 17.12 -11.88 -1.57
N PRO A 430 17.80 -11.67 -2.71
CA PRO A 430 19.23 -11.40 -2.71
C PRO A 430 19.52 -10.03 -2.09
N ASP A 431 20.69 -9.88 -1.47
CA ASP A 431 21.20 -8.57 -1.11
C ASP A 431 21.43 -7.70 -2.37
N ARG A 432 21.61 -6.38 -2.19
CA ARG A 432 21.75 -5.43 -3.30
C ARG A 432 22.96 -5.74 -4.21
N PHE A 433 24.06 -6.25 -3.65
CA PHE A 433 25.27 -6.56 -4.42
C PHE A 433 25.09 -7.81 -5.25
N LYS A 434 24.52 -8.87 -4.66
CA LYS A 434 24.19 -10.13 -5.32
C LYS A 434 23.12 -9.92 -6.41
N HIS A 435 22.09 -9.11 -6.14
CA HIS A 435 21.08 -8.78 -7.16
C HIS A 435 21.70 -8.07 -8.36
N ARG A 436 22.51 -7.03 -8.14
CA ARG A 436 23.16 -6.30 -9.24
C ARG A 436 24.05 -7.22 -10.05
N ARG A 437 24.93 -7.99 -9.40
CA ARG A 437 25.85 -8.91 -10.08
C ARG A 437 25.14 -9.97 -10.93
N LEU A 438 24.06 -10.56 -10.42
CA LEU A 438 23.26 -11.54 -11.17
C LEU A 438 22.47 -10.89 -12.30
N SER A 439 21.93 -9.68 -12.08
CA SER A 439 21.20 -8.93 -13.11
C SER A 439 22.12 -8.56 -14.27
N ASP A 440 23.31 -8.04 -13.98
CA ASP A 440 24.31 -7.64 -14.98
C ASP A 440 24.76 -8.87 -15.80
N TRP A 441 24.97 -10.01 -15.13
CA TRP A 441 25.31 -11.28 -15.79
C TRP A 441 24.16 -11.78 -16.69
N CYS A 442 22.93 -11.74 -16.18
CA CYS A 442 21.74 -12.18 -16.91
C CYS A 442 21.51 -11.34 -18.16
N GLU A 443 21.66 -10.02 -18.06
CA GLU A 443 21.55 -9.09 -19.18
C GLU A 443 22.64 -9.35 -20.24
N ALA A 444 23.88 -9.58 -19.82
CA ALA A 444 24.99 -9.90 -20.72
C ALA A 444 24.82 -11.22 -21.49
N GLN A 445 24.11 -12.20 -20.91
CA GLN A 445 23.92 -13.54 -21.49
C GLN A 445 22.52 -13.75 -22.10
N GLY A 446 21.65 -12.73 -22.09
CA GLY A 446 20.27 -12.86 -22.57
C GLY A 446 19.39 -13.79 -21.74
N VAL A 447 19.72 -13.99 -20.46
CA VAL A 447 19.00 -14.85 -19.52
C VAL A 447 18.03 -14.00 -18.70
N THR A 448 16.80 -14.47 -18.47
CA THR A 448 15.83 -13.73 -17.64
C THR A 448 16.02 -14.04 -16.16
N LEU A 449 16.22 -13.01 -15.33
CA LEU A 449 16.28 -13.14 -13.87
C LEU A 449 14.90 -12.94 -13.23
N CYS A 450 14.40 -13.96 -12.53
CA CYS A 450 13.11 -13.93 -11.83
C CYS A 450 13.33 -14.02 -10.32
N VAL A 451 12.93 -13.00 -9.56
CA VAL A 451 13.01 -13.01 -8.09
C VAL A 451 11.65 -13.33 -7.49
N LEU A 452 11.55 -14.43 -6.74
CA LEU A 452 10.30 -14.81 -6.09
C LEU A 452 10.07 -13.96 -4.83
N PRO A 453 8.91 -13.31 -4.68
CA PRO A 453 8.62 -12.48 -3.52
C PRO A 453 8.57 -13.33 -2.24
N TRP A 454 9.09 -12.79 -1.13
CA TRP A 454 9.13 -13.50 0.16
C TRP A 454 7.76 -13.95 0.66
N SER A 455 6.71 -13.18 0.36
CA SER A 455 5.33 -13.40 0.80
C SER A 455 4.52 -14.41 -0.01
N ALA A 456 5.12 -15.04 -1.03
CA ALA A 456 4.41 -16.05 -1.80
C ALA A 456 4.14 -17.31 -0.96
N PRO A 457 2.88 -17.80 -0.88
CA PRO A 457 2.47 -18.88 0.01
C PRO A 457 2.87 -20.25 -0.55
N PHE A 458 4.19 -20.50 -0.66
CA PHE A 458 4.73 -21.79 -1.08
C PHE A 458 4.78 -22.81 0.07
N LEU A 459 4.58 -22.37 1.32
CA LEU A 459 4.60 -23.24 2.51
C LEU A 459 3.47 -24.30 2.49
N GLU A 460 2.32 -24.01 1.89
CA GLU A 460 1.15 -24.91 1.91
C GLU A 460 1.25 -26.08 0.91
N LEU A 461 2.19 -26.03 -0.05
CA LEU A 461 2.46 -27.13 -0.99
C LEU A 461 3.41 -28.19 -0.40
N SER A 462 3.92 -27.97 0.81
CA SER A 462 4.80 -28.91 1.51
C SER A 462 3.99 -29.99 2.26
N THR A 463 3.21 -30.80 1.55
CA THR A 463 2.88 -32.13 2.08
C THR A 463 4.15 -32.97 2.04
N ARG A 464 4.95 -32.84 3.11
CA ARG A 464 6.17 -33.59 3.46
C ARG A 464 6.66 -34.57 2.37
N PRO A 465 7.47 -34.14 1.38
CA PRO A 465 8.41 -35.08 0.82
C PRO A 465 9.49 -35.27 1.89
N ARG A 466 9.66 -36.51 2.38
CA ARG A 466 10.92 -36.86 3.06
C ARG A 466 12.04 -36.40 2.13
N ILE A 467 12.93 -35.54 2.62
CA ILE A 467 14.17 -35.24 1.90
C ILE A 467 14.97 -36.55 1.91
N VAL A 468 14.77 -37.37 0.87
CA VAL A 468 15.55 -38.59 0.66
C VAL A 468 16.81 -38.14 -0.08
N ILE A 469 17.88 -37.96 0.68
CA ILE A 469 19.22 -37.72 0.13
C ILE A 469 19.73 -39.08 -0.34
N HIS A 470 19.69 -39.33 -1.65
CA HIS A 470 20.38 -40.50 -2.20
C HIS A 470 21.88 -40.19 -2.31
N SER A 471 22.69 -40.85 -1.47
CA SER A 471 24.15 -40.88 -1.60
C SER A 471 24.53 -41.93 -2.65
N SER A 472 25.25 -41.53 -3.70
CA SER A 472 25.80 -42.43 -4.72
C SER A 472 27.13 -43.06 -4.29
N LYS A 473 27.20 -43.61 -3.08
CA LYS A 473 28.32 -44.46 -2.66
C LYS A 473 27.76 -45.74 -2.06
N ASN A 474 27.73 -46.80 -2.87
CA ASN A 474 28.18 -48.14 -2.49
C ASN A 474 28.07 -49.09 -3.69
N TYR A 475 29.15 -49.16 -4.46
CA TYR A 475 29.53 -50.37 -5.19
C TYR A 475 30.76 -50.96 -4.48
N GLY A 476 30.59 -52.13 -3.86
CA GLY A 476 31.62 -53.16 -3.64
C GLY A 476 32.59 -53.03 -2.47
N SER A 477 32.45 -53.88 -1.46
CA SER A 477 33.44 -54.92 -1.08
C SER A 477 33.20 -55.46 0.35
N GLY A 478 33.39 -56.78 0.54
CA GLY A 478 33.80 -57.34 1.84
C GLY A 478 32.77 -58.19 2.61
N ALA A 479 32.72 -59.47 2.25
CA ALA A 479 32.69 -60.68 3.10
C ALA A 479 32.09 -60.70 4.53
N ASP A 480 31.40 -61.83 4.77
CA ASP A 480 31.23 -62.57 6.03
C ASP A 480 30.34 -62.00 7.14
N THR A 481 29.13 -62.57 7.28
CA THR A 481 28.84 -63.61 8.29
C THR A 481 27.36 -64.02 8.25
N LEU A 482 27.13 -65.34 8.32
CA LEU A 482 25.84 -66.04 8.48
C LEU A 482 25.11 -65.65 9.78
N PRO A 483 23.78 -65.90 9.89
CA PRO A 483 22.93 -65.38 10.96
C PRO A 483 22.95 -66.29 12.21
N PRO A 484 22.76 -65.76 13.44
CA PRO A 484 22.36 -66.58 14.56
C PRO A 484 20.83 -66.57 14.72
N ASP A 485 20.27 -67.76 14.53
CA ASP A 485 19.26 -68.44 15.35
C ASP A 485 18.18 -67.62 16.09
N GLN A 486 16.94 -67.94 15.72
CA GLN A 486 15.76 -67.86 16.58
C GLN A 486 15.94 -68.75 17.82
N PRO A 487 15.31 -68.38 18.96
CA PRO A 487 14.74 -69.38 19.84
C PRO A 487 13.20 -69.35 19.74
N ALA A 488 12.67 -70.54 19.53
CA ALA A 488 11.28 -70.89 19.69
C ALA A 488 10.77 -70.54 21.10
N GLN A 489 9.57 -69.99 21.18
CA GLN A 489 8.69 -70.16 22.33
C GLN A 489 7.49 -71.00 21.88
N ALA A 490 7.36 -72.15 22.51
CA ALA A 490 6.26 -73.09 22.42
C ALA A 490 5.19 -72.75 23.47
N THR A 491 3.93 -72.81 23.06
CA THR A 491 2.66 -73.03 23.79
C THR A 491 1.58 -72.88 22.69
N GLU A 492 0.75 -73.84 22.31
CA GLU A 492 0.32 -75.16 22.78
C GLU A 492 0.09 -76.08 21.57
#